data_AF-A0A4R0NCS9-F1
#
_entry.id   AF-A0A4R0NCS9-F1
#
_cell.length_a   1.000
_cell.length_b   1.000
_cell.length_c   1.000
_cell.angle_alpha   90.00
_cell.angle_beta   90.00
_cell.angle_gamma   90.00
#
_symmetry.space_group_name_H-M   'P 1'
#
loop_
_entity.id
_entity.type
_entity.pdbx_description
1 polymer ?
#
loop_
_entity_poly.entity_id
_entity_poly.type
_entity_poly.pdbx_seq_one_letter_code
_entity_poly.pdbx_strand_id
1 'polypeptide(L)'
;MSNELKIRIIQDSKGNKLRLNAITIEAVESLKIFLESFTTLANLYDNPSDFKVSLTKGSIESNLIPPTNNRQFNQDIKDIVNGKLGDKDKIKAFRTIQDRIKQNGLSYQVFWKINNKTNDLTNVFKGVNFRYKRNRLDTEFETVFLKGKLFDAGGKTISNIHIEQFDEEFKIECSKDKVIQINQFIYNTVYISAIKSTKVNQRPTYTLIDYYHNQKEQSECEKFHKLILKTHGLEKFDIVHDKLIELLENDNIQFISYLMNIFNNIHTERGIIRTILMTIKPFIKTQKLAMLNIGYESLSTTLRKESLNNRI
;
A
#
# COMPACT_ATOMS: atom_id res chain seq x y z
N MET A 1 -5.40 7.72 38.48
CA MET A 1 -4.68 6.63 37.79
C MET A 1 -3.56 7.27 36.98
N SER A 2 -2.28 6.93 37.18
CA SER A 2 -1.19 7.63 36.46
C SER A 2 -0.68 6.79 35.29
N ASN A 3 -0.74 7.38 34.10
CA ASN A 3 -0.01 6.91 32.94
C ASN A 3 1.30 7.69 32.89
N GLU A 4 2.39 7.06 32.45
CA GLU A 4 3.70 7.73 32.34
C GLU A 4 4.64 6.96 31.41
N LEU A 5 5.49 7.69 30.70
CA LEU A 5 6.66 7.16 30.01
C LEU A 5 7.90 7.55 30.81
N LYS A 6 8.70 6.56 31.20
CA LYS A 6 9.86 6.72 32.08
C LYS A 6 11.13 6.25 31.39
N ILE A 7 12.19 7.03 31.47
CA ILE A 7 13.52 6.65 31.00
C ILE A 7 14.50 6.85 32.15
N ARG A 8 15.27 5.81 32.47
CA ARG A 8 16.26 5.80 33.54
C ARG A 8 17.65 5.45 33.01
N ILE A 9 18.64 6.25 33.37
CA ILE A 9 20.07 5.95 33.17
C ILE A 9 20.57 5.27 34.45
N ILE A 10 21.05 4.03 34.31
CA ILE A 10 21.41 3.15 35.44
C ILE A 10 22.91 3.21 35.72
N GLN A 11 23.73 3.10 34.66
CA GLN A 11 25.19 3.04 34.77
C GLN A 11 25.85 3.88 33.69
N ASP A 12 27.03 4.40 34.00
CA ASP A 12 27.92 5.01 33.04
C ASP A 12 28.59 3.96 32.12
N SER A 13 29.35 4.46 31.14
CA SER A 13 30.11 3.65 30.18
C SER A 13 31.22 2.80 30.84
N LYS A 14 31.53 3.06 32.12
CA LYS A 14 32.51 2.33 32.94
C LYS A 14 31.85 1.37 33.94
N GLY A 15 30.51 1.26 33.94
CA GLY A 15 29.74 0.39 34.83
C GLY A 15 29.42 0.98 36.21
N ASN A 16 29.80 2.23 36.49
CA ASN A 16 29.48 2.89 37.75
C ASN A 16 28.00 3.26 37.81
N LYS A 17 27.38 3.04 38.97
CA LYS A 17 26.00 3.48 39.20
C LYS A 17 25.94 5.00 39.22
N LEU A 18 25.07 5.57 38.39
CA LEU A 18 24.91 7.02 38.32
C LEU A 18 23.84 7.51 39.30
N ARG A 19 24.09 8.68 39.88
CA ARG A 19 23.15 9.39 40.77
C ARG A 19 23.02 10.84 40.34
N LEU A 20 21.87 11.43 40.60
CA LEU A 20 21.56 12.79 40.15
C LEU A 20 22.50 13.87 40.75
N ASN A 21 23.10 13.59 41.92
CA ASN A 21 24.06 14.48 42.59
C ASN A 21 25.52 14.28 42.13
N ALA A 22 25.80 13.28 41.28
CA ALA A 22 27.13 12.98 40.76
C ALA A 22 26.98 12.35 39.37
N ILE A 23 26.67 13.20 38.39
CA ILE A 23 26.38 12.80 37.00
C ILE A 23 27.59 13.03 36.10
N THR A 24 27.87 12.09 35.19
CA THR A 24 28.89 12.27 34.15
C THR A 24 28.36 13.16 33.03
N ILE A 25 29.25 13.86 32.33
CA ILE A 25 28.88 14.74 31.21
C ILE A 25 28.05 13.99 30.15
N GLU A 26 28.45 12.76 29.80
CA GLU A 26 27.73 11.89 28.86
C GLU A 26 26.27 11.62 29.29
N ALA A 27 26.05 11.41 30.60
CA ALA A 27 24.72 11.18 31.15
C ALA A 27 23.89 12.47 31.24
N VAL A 28 24.51 13.64 31.47
CA VAL A 28 23.85 14.95 31.38
C VAL A 28 23.33 15.20 29.98
N GLU A 29 24.16 14.96 28.96
CA GLU A 29 23.77 15.14 27.56
C GLU A 29 22.63 14.19 27.15
N SER A 30 22.67 12.93 27.59
CA SER A 30 21.56 12.00 27.37
C SER A 30 20.28 12.48 28.06
N LEU A 31 20.38 12.95 29.31
CA LEU A 31 19.24 13.48 30.05
C LEU A 31 18.64 14.71 29.33
N LYS A 32 19.47 15.62 28.85
CA LYS A 32 19.04 16.79 28.06
C LYS A 32 18.20 16.36 26.86
N ILE A 33 18.70 15.41 26.08
CA ILE A 33 17.99 14.88 24.90
C ILE A 33 16.64 14.26 25.28
N PHE A 34 16.57 13.52 26.38
CA PHE A 34 15.31 12.93 26.85
C PHE A 34 14.30 14.00 27.26
N LEU A 35 14.74 15.03 27.97
CA LEU A 35 13.87 16.15 28.38
C LEU A 35 13.37 16.96 27.17
N GLU A 36 14.24 17.25 26.20
CA GLU A 36 13.87 17.93 24.95
C GLU A 36 12.88 17.09 24.13
N SER A 37 13.10 15.77 24.05
CA SER A 37 12.21 14.86 23.32
C SER A 37 10.84 14.74 23.99
N PHE A 38 10.80 14.70 25.32
CA PHE A 38 9.54 14.71 26.08
C PHE A 38 8.79 16.03 25.94
N THR A 39 9.50 17.16 25.96
CA THR A 39 8.90 18.49 25.75
C THR A 39 8.34 18.59 24.33
N THR A 40 9.09 18.15 23.33
CA THR A 40 8.63 18.08 21.93
C THR A 40 7.38 17.22 21.82
N LEU A 41 7.37 16.04 22.43
CA LEU A 41 6.22 15.13 22.39
C LEU A 41 4.98 15.73 23.07
N ALA A 42 5.14 16.39 24.22
CA ALA A 42 4.04 17.06 24.93
C ALA A 42 3.40 18.17 24.09
N ASN A 43 4.22 18.95 23.37
CA ASN A 43 3.77 20.04 22.50
C ASN A 43 2.98 19.59 21.26
N LEU A 44 2.96 18.29 20.95
CA LEU A 44 2.17 17.73 19.84
C LEU A 44 0.75 17.33 20.24
N TYR A 45 0.30 17.67 21.45
CA TYR A 45 -1.07 17.45 21.94
C TYR A 45 -1.78 18.78 22.20
N ASP A 46 -3.11 18.77 22.15
CA ASP A 46 -3.96 19.97 22.20
C ASP A 46 -3.84 20.80 23.49
N ASN A 47 -3.34 20.21 24.59
CA ASN A 47 -3.14 20.87 25.88
C ASN A 47 -1.77 20.52 26.50
N PRO A 48 -0.67 21.11 26.01
CA PRO A 48 0.69 20.76 26.43
C PRO A 48 0.99 21.15 27.88
N SER A 49 0.32 22.18 28.42
CA SER A 49 0.48 22.67 29.80
C SER A 49 0.11 21.64 30.86
N ASP A 50 -0.72 20.65 30.51
CA ASP A 50 -1.20 19.63 31.43
C ASP A 50 -0.24 18.44 31.54
N PHE A 51 0.76 18.37 30.65
CA PHE A 51 1.83 17.39 30.74
C PHE A 51 2.87 17.84 31.77
N LYS A 52 3.34 16.89 32.57
CA LYS A 52 4.40 17.14 33.55
C LYS A 52 5.64 16.35 33.18
N VAL A 53 6.78 17.05 33.11
CA VAL A 53 8.09 16.43 33.04
C VAL A 53 8.73 16.51 34.42
N SER A 54 9.17 15.37 34.96
CA SER A 54 9.75 15.32 36.31
C SER A 54 11.04 14.52 36.34
N LEU A 55 11.96 14.94 37.21
CA LEU A 55 13.16 14.18 37.58
C LEU A 55 12.99 13.56 38.97
N THR A 56 13.22 12.26 39.10
CA THR A 56 13.02 11.56 40.38
C THR A 56 14.32 11.55 41.20
N LYS A 57 14.24 11.89 42.49
CA LYS A 57 15.40 11.92 43.41
C LYS A 57 16.07 10.55 43.53
N GLY A 58 17.40 10.50 43.40
CA GLY A 58 18.21 9.30 43.63
C GLY A 58 18.61 8.49 42.39
N SER A 59 18.02 8.78 41.22
CA SER A 59 18.40 8.20 39.93
C SER A 59 18.29 9.23 38.82
N ILE A 60 19.05 9.09 37.73
CA ILE A 60 18.86 9.94 36.55
C ILE A 60 17.69 9.36 35.76
N GLU A 61 16.50 9.75 36.22
CA GLU A 61 15.22 9.31 35.67
C GLU A 61 14.43 10.52 35.21
N SER A 62 14.02 10.49 33.94
CA SER A 62 13.09 11.45 33.35
C SER A 62 11.76 10.78 33.12
N ASN A 63 10.67 11.43 33.53
CA ASN A 63 9.31 10.95 33.33
C ASN A 63 8.48 11.98 32.57
N LEU A 64 7.70 11.51 31.60
CA LEU A 64 6.62 12.28 30.96
C LEU A 64 5.27 11.75 31.46
N ILE A 65 4.53 12.62 32.14
CA ILE A 65 3.25 12.31 32.78
C ILE A 65 2.14 13.03 32.01
N PRO A 66 1.31 12.33 31.22
CA PRO A 66 0.13 12.90 30.57
C PRO A 66 -1.01 13.22 31.56
N PRO A 67 -2.01 14.01 31.12
CA PRO A 67 -3.26 14.21 31.85
C PRO A 67 -4.01 12.90 32.12
N THR A 68 -4.76 12.81 33.22
CA THR A 68 -5.38 11.58 33.73
C THR A 68 -6.31 10.88 32.71
N ASN A 69 -6.88 11.62 31.76
CA ASN A 69 -7.82 11.10 30.74
C ASN A 69 -7.25 11.06 29.32
N ASN A 70 -5.95 11.28 29.11
CA ASN A 70 -5.37 11.29 27.78
C ASN A 70 -5.19 9.87 27.21
N ARG A 71 -6.26 9.33 26.61
CA ARG A 71 -6.25 8.02 25.93
C ARG A 71 -5.37 8.02 24.69
N GLN A 72 -5.28 9.17 24.00
CA GLN A 72 -4.49 9.31 22.78
C GLN A 72 -3.00 9.06 23.04
N PHE A 73 -2.45 9.58 24.14
CA PHE A 73 -1.05 9.36 24.52
C PHE A 73 -0.68 7.87 24.60
N ASN A 74 -1.54 7.07 25.26
CA ASN A 74 -1.29 5.63 25.39
C ASN A 74 -1.41 4.91 24.05
N GLN A 75 -2.40 5.31 23.23
CA GLN A 75 -2.57 4.74 21.90
C GLN A 75 -1.38 5.07 21.00
N ASP A 76 -0.87 6.29 21.06
CA ASP A 76 0.29 6.74 20.29
C ASP A 76 1.56 5.96 20.69
N ILE A 77 1.82 5.76 21.98
CA ILE A 77 2.96 4.91 22.42
C ILE A 77 2.81 3.49 21.89
N LYS A 78 1.61 2.91 22.02
CA LYS A 78 1.31 1.57 21.51
C LYS A 78 1.54 1.49 20.01
N ASP A 79 1.10 2.48 19.26
CA ASP A 79 1.20 2.51 17.80
C ASP A 79 2.63 2.78 17.34
N ILE A 80 3.43 3.57 18.06
CA ILE A 80 4.86 3.75 17.78
C ILE A 80 5.61 2.44 17.99
N VAL A 81 5.40 1.78 19.14
CA VAL A 81 6.04 0.49 19.47
C VAL A 81 5.70 -0.58 18.42
N ASN A 82 4.47 -0.56 17.91
CA ASN A 82 4.01 -1.52 16.89
C ASN A 82 4.24 -1.06 15.44
N GLY A 83 4.83 0.12 15.19
CA GLY A 83 5.07 0.66 13.85
C GLY A 83 3.80 1.03 13.07
N LYS A 84 2.71 1.35 13.77
CA LYS A 84 1.38 1.68 13.23
C LYS A 84 1.07 3.18 13.24
N LEU A 85 1.87 4.01 13.92
CA LEU A 85 1.59 5.45 14.01
C LEU A 85 1.89 6.15 12.66
N GLY A 86 0.99 7.04 12.23
CA GLY A 86 1.15 7.84 11.00
C GLY A 86 1.83 9.20 11.22
N ASP A 87 1.80 9.72 12.45
CA ASP A 87 2.37 11.01 12.82
C ASP A 87 3.90 10.96 12.83
N LYS A 88 4.53 11.71 11.92
CA LYS A 88 5.98 11.71 11.73
C LYS A 88 6.71 12.41 12.86
N ASP A 89 6.14 13.45 13.45
CA ASP A 89 6.81 14.27 14.46
C ASP A 89 6.87 13.52 15.79
N LYS A 90 5.80 12.81 16.14
CA LYS A 90 5.78 11.91 17.30
C LYS A 90 6.80 10.77 17.16
N ILE A 91 6.89 10.16 15.97
CA ILE A 91 7.89 9.10 15.69
C ILE A 91 9.31 9.67 15.76
N LYS A 92 9.53 10.88 15.26
CA LYS A 92 10.84 11.55 15.29
C LYS A 92 11.34 11.73 16.73
N ALA A 93 10.49 12.20 17.64
CA ALA A 93 10.85 12.34 19.06
C ALA A 93 11.29 10.99 19.68
N PHE A 94 10.60 9.89 19.35
CA PHE A 94 10.98 8.55 19.82
C PHE A 94 12.28 8.04 19.22
N ARG A 95 12.53 8.33 17.93
CA ARG A 95 13.81 7.98 17.27
C ARG A 95 14.98 8.73 17.89
N THR A 96 14.83 10.01 18.20
CA THR A 96 15.89 10.79 18.88
C THR A 96 16.28 10.16 20.22
N ILE A 97 15.29 9.73 21.02
CA ILE A 97 15.53 8.97 22.26
C ILE A 97 16.24 7.64 21.94
N GLN A 98 15.76 6.91 20.94
CA GLN A 98 16.29 5.60 20.54
C GLN A 98 17.76 5.66 20.11
N ASP A 99 18.09 6.64 19.28
CA ASP A 99 19.44 6.85 18.77
C ASP A 99 20.41 7.16 19.92
N ARG A 100 19.99 8.00 20.88
CA ARG A 100 20.81 8.30 22.07
C ARG A 100 21.00 7.09 22.98
N ILE A 101 19.98 6.24 23.15
CA ILE A 101 20.08 4.98 23.91
C ILE A 101 21.10 4.02 23.27
N LYS A 102 21.23 4.03 21.94
CA LYS A 102 22.13 3.12 21.22
C LYS A 102 23.58 3.60 21.14
N GLN A 103 23.83 4.91 21.21
CA GLN A 103 25.14 5.48 20.85
C GLN A 103 26.21 5.50 21.97
N ASN A 104 25.84 5.68 23.25
CA ASN A 104 26.83 6.17 24.23
C ASN A 104 27.33 5.16 25.27
N GLY A 105 27.05 3.86 25.09
CA GLY A 105 27.51 2.82 26.02
C GLY A 105 26.91 2.86 27.44
N LEU A 106 26.07 3.83 27.79
CA LEU A 106 25.36 3.88 29.06
C LEU A 106 24.31 2.77 29.15
N SER A 107 24.02 2.31 30.37
CA SER A 107 22.93 1.36 30.61
C SER A 107 21.61 2.08 30.87
N TYR A 108 20.59 1.79 30.07
CA TYR A 108 19.27 2.42 30.15
C TYR A 108 18.16 1.42 30.49
N GLN A 109 17.10 1.94 31.11
CA GLN A 109 15.81 1.31 31.32
C GLN A 109 14.70 2.22 30.80
N VAL A 110 13.75 1.67 30.05
CA VAL A 110 12.59 2.42 29.54
C VAL A 110 11.31 1.70 29.97
N PHE A 111 10.43 2.41 30.68
CA PHE A 111 9.18 1.86 31.18
C PHE A 111 7.99 2.68 30.68
N TRP A 112 6.92 1.98 30.30
CA TRP A 112 5.65 2.60 30.00
C TRP A 112 4.58 2.07 30.96
N LYS A 113 4.07 2.95 31.82
CA LYS A 113 3.07 2.60 32.82
C LYS A 113 1.69 3.04 32.36
N ILE A 114 0.73 2.12 32.42
CA ILE A 114 -0.69 2.35 32.09
C ILE A 114 -1.52 1.77 33.21
N ASN A 115 -2.38 2.57 33.85
CA ASN A 115 -3.31 2.08 34.89
C ASN A 115 -2.63 1.16 35.94
N ASN A 116 -1.48 1.58 36.46
CA ASN A 116 -0.63 0.83 37.40
C ASN A 116 0.03 -0.46 36.89
N LYS A 117 -0.12 -0.82 35.61
CA LYS A 117 0.69 -1.86 34.96
C LYS A 117 1.93 -1.24 34.33
N THR A 118 3.10 -1.80 34.58
CA THR A 118 4.37 -1.34 34.01
C THR A 118 4.82 -2.28 32.89
N ASN A 119 4.98 -1.76 31.69
CA ASN A 119 5.56 -2.46 30.55
C ASN A 119 7.02 -2.03 30.38
N ASP A 120 7.94 -3.00 30.31
CA ASP A 120 9.34 -2.72 29.98
C ASP A 120 9.51 -2.62 28.46
N LEU A 121 9.94 -1.44 28.00
CA LEU A 121 10.19 -1.15 26.58
C LEU A 121 11.70 -1.10 26.26
N THR A 122 12.57 -1.42 27.20
CA THR A 122 14.03 -1.28 27.05
C THR A 122 14.55 -1.99 25.81
N ASN A 123 14.11 -3.23 25.55
CA ASN A 123 14.52 -3.99 24.38
C ASN A 123 13.97 -3.42 23.07
N VAL A 124 12.80 -2.77 23.11
CA VAL A 124 12.23 -2.10 21.93
C VAL A 124 13.10 -0.91 21.53
N PHE A 125 13.50 -0.09 22.51
CA PHE A 125 14.40 1.05 22.26
C PHE A 125 15.81 0.61 21.86
N LYS A 126 16.32 -0.52 22.37
CA LYS A 126 17.61 -1.09 21.94
C LYS A 126 17.53 -1.83 20.59
N GLY A 127 16.33 -2.24 20.17
CA GLY A 127 16.09 -3.09 19.00
C GLY A 127 16.03 -2.34 17.66
N VAL A 128 15.11 -2.73 16.77
CA VAL A 128 14.97 -2.14 15.43
C VAL A 128 14.50 -0.69 15.52
N ASN A 129 14.98 0.18 14.61
CA ASN A 129 14.56 1.57 14.55
C ASN A 129 13.04 1.70 14.34
N PHE A 130 12.38 2.57 15.11
CA PHE A 130 10.95 2.86 14.93
C PHE A 130 10.68 3.29 13.48
N ARG A 131 9.62 2.79 12.84
CA ARG A 131 9.35 3.03 11.42
C ARG A 131 8.21 4.03 11.25
N TYR A 132 8.34 4.93 10.26
CA TYR A 132 7.19 5.69 9.76
C TYR A 132 6.21 4.75 9.08
N LYS A 133 4.92 4.85 9.42
CA LYS A 133 3.89 4.23 8.59
C LYS A 133 3.95 4.87 7.20
N ARG A 134 4.17 4.06 6.18
CA ARG A 134 4.00 4.51 4.80
C ARG A 134 2.51 4.62 4.55
N ASN A 135 1.98 5.84 4.50
CA ASN A 135 0.67 6.05 3.90
C ASN A 135 0.82 5.70 2.42
N ARG A 136 0.29 4.55 2.01
CA ARG A 136 0.03 4.32 0.59
C ARG A 136 -1.04 5.36 0.23
N LEU A 137 -0.73 6.26 -0.69
CA LEU A 137 -1.77 7.10 -1.27
C LEU A 137 -2.79 6.16 -1.88
N ASP A 138 -4.06 6.36 -1.55
CA ASP A 138 -5.14 5.60 -2.19
C ASP A 138 -5.02 5.79 -3.69
N THR A 139 -4.86 4.67 -4.37
CA THR A 139 -4.71 4.61 -5.82
C THR A 139 -6.01 4.05 -6.34
N GLU A 140 -6.74 4.85 -7.10
CA GLU A 140 -7.96 4.43 -7.75
C GLU A 140 -7.63 3.77 -9.08
N PHE A 141 -8.34 2.69 -9.40
CA PHE A 141 -8.16 1.92 -10.62
C PHE A 141 -9.48 1.83 -11.37
N GLU A 142 -9.43 2.06 -12.67
CA GLU A 142 -10.59 2.02 -13.55
C GLU A 142 -10.19 1.42 -14.90
N THR A 143 -11.00 0.51 -15.45
CA THR A 143 -10.85 0.09 -16.84
C THR A 143 -11.53 1.10 -17.75
N VAL A 144 -10.74 1.75 -18.61
CA VAL A 144 -11.21 2.73 -19.59
C VAL A 144 -11.08 2.18 -21.01
N PHE A 145 -11.98 2.62 -21.89
CA PHE A 145 -11.97 2.30 -23.31
C PHE A 145 -11.64 3.57 -24.08
N LEU A 146 -10.54 3.55 -24.83
CA LEU A 146 -10.01 4.72 -25.53
C LEU A 146 -10.07 4.51 -27.04
N LYS A 147 -10.31 5.59 -27.78
CA LYS A 147 -10.31 5.62 -29.24
C LYS A 147 -9.52 6.83 -29.69
N GLY A 148 -8.44 6.62 -30.43
CA GLY A 148 -7.61 7.72 -30.88
C GLY A 148 -6.74 7.35 -32.06
N LYS A 149 -6.09 8.34 -32.65
CA LYS A 149 -5.08 8.12 -33.69
C LYS A 149 -3.77 7.71 -33.04
N LEU A 150 -3.26 6.53 -33.37
CA LEU A 150 -1.94 6.09 -32.92
C LEU A 150 -0.88 6.90 -33.68
N PHE A 151 0.02 7.60 -32.98
CA PHE A 151 1.04 8.41 -33.65
C PHE A 151 2.48 8.03 -33.27
N ASP A 152 2.67 7.34 -32.14
CA ASP A 152 3.96 6.78 -31.75
C ASP A 152 3.77 5.44 -31.00
N ALA A 153 4.73 4.54 -31.17
CA ALA A 153 4.74 3.23 -30.53
C ALA A 153 6.20 2.79 -30.30
N GLY A 154 6.58 2.58 -29.05
CA GLY A 154 7.95 2.22 -28.72
C GLY A 154 8.37 2.59 -27.30
N GLY A 155 9.68 2.60 -27.05
CA GLY A 155 10.25 2.99 -25.77
C GLY A 155 11.49 2.17 -25.41
N LYS A 156 12.59 2.84 -25.07
CA LYS A 156 13.87 2.19 -24.76
C LYS A 156 13.83 1.42 -23.44
N THR A 157 13.21 2.00 -22.42
CA THR A 157 13.17 1.43 -21.05
C THR A 157 11.81 0.81 -20.72
N ILE A 158 10.73 1.53 -21.03
CA ILE A 158 9.34 1.07 -20.84
C ILE A 158 8.63 1.22 -22.17
N SER A 159 8.17 0.10 -22.72
CA SER A 159 7.42 0.06 -23.97
C SER A 159 6.04 0.69 -23.76
N ASN A 160 5.64 1.55 -24.70
CA ASN A 160 4.39 2.29 -24.63
C ASN A 160 3.88 2.61 -26.04
N ILE A 161 2.62 3.02 -26.10
CA ILE A 161 1.98 3.59 -27.29
C ILE A 161 1.41 4.95 -26.96
N HIS A 162 1.31 5.81 -27.98
CA HIS A 162 0.78 7.16 -27.87
C HIS A 162 -0.41 7.32 -28.80
N ILE A 163 -1.58 7.62 -28.22
CA ILE A 163 -2.81 7.89 -28.97
C ILE A 163 -3.26 9.33 -28.74
N GLU A 164 -3.79 9.94 -29.78
CA GLU A 164 -4.39 11.28 -29.75
C GLU A 164 -5.91 11.18 -29.89
N GLN A 165 -6.65 11.78 -28.97
CA GLN A 165 -8.11 11.84 -28.98
C GLN A 165 -8.57 13.23 -28.54
N PHE A 166 -9.27 13.96 -29.42
CA PHE A 166 -9.78 15.32 -29.14
C PHE A 166 -8.71 16.29 -28.61
N ASP A 167 -7.54 16.33 -29.24
CA ASP A 167 -6.38 17.14 -28.85
C ASP A 167 -5.75 16.77 -27.48
N GLU A 168 -6.19 15.65 -26.87
CA GLU A 168 -5.53 15.05 -25.70
C GLU A 168 -4.63 13.89 -26.11
N GLU A 169 -3.39 13.90 -25.62
CA GLU A 169 -2.42 12.82 -25.82
C GLU A 169 -2.43 11.83 -24.64
N PHE A 170 -2.60 10.55 -24.94
CA PHE A 170 -2.55 9.47 -23.97
C PHE A 170 -1.32 8.61 -24.22
N LYS A 171 -0.43 8.55 -23.22
CA LYS A 171 0.66 7.60 -23.16
C LYS A 171 0.23 6.35 -22.40
N ILE A 172 0.25 5.20 -23.06
CA ILE A 172 -0.22 3.92 -22.52
C ILE A 172 0.93 2.92 -22.48
N GLU A 173 1.31 2.48 -21.28
CA GLU A 173 2.34 1.47 -21.08
C GLU A 173 1.86 0.08 -21.52
N CYS A 174 2.72 -0.70 -22.17
CA CYS A 174 2.39 -2.03 -22.64
C CYS A 174 3.63 -2.93 -22.79
N SER A 175 3.42 -4.22 -23.02
CA SER A 175 4.51 -5.16 -23.30
C SER A 175 5.11 -4.90 -24.69
N LYS A 176 6.36 -5.32 -24.88
CA LYS A 176 7.03 -5.26 -26.20
C LYS A 176 6.23 -5.98 -27.28
N ASP A 177 5.68 -7.15 -26.97
CA ASP A 177 4.90 -7.94 -27.92
C ASP A 177 3.64 -7.19 -28.38
N LYS A 178 2.95 -6.51 -27.46
CA LYS A 178 1.78 -5.68 -27.79
C LYS A 178 2.18 -4.45 -28.60
N VAL A 179 3.31 -3.81 -28.30
CA VAL A 179 3.85 -2.72 -29.14
C VAL A 179 4.08 -3.21 -30.56
N ILE A 180 4.77 -4.34 -30.77
CA ILE A 180 5.05 -4.89 -32.10
C ILE A 180 3.74 -5.15 -32.86
N GLN A 181 2.73 -5.74 -32.21
CA GLN A 181 1.43 -5.99 -32.81
C GLN A 181 0.68 -4.71 -33.19
N ILE A 182 0.76 -3.67 -32.36
CA ILE A 182 0.01 -2.42 -32.56
C ILE A 182 0.76 -1.47 -33.52
N ASN A 183 2.08 -1.62 -33.65
CA ASN A 183 2.95 -0.77 -34.47
C ASN A 183 2.51 -0.71 -35.95
N GLN A 184 1.87 -1.77 -36.45
CA GLN A 184 1.32 -1.80 -37.81
C GLN A 184 0.19 -0.77 -38.04
N PHE A 185 -0.39 -0.22 -36.98
CA PHE A 185 -1.48 0.76 -37.03
C PHE A 185 -1.01 2.19 -36.81
N ILE A 186 0.29 2.47 -36.90
CA ILE A 186 0.79 3.86 -36.79
C ILE A 186 0.08 4.74 -37.83
N TYR A 187 -0.31 5.93 -37.38
CA TYR A 187 -1.14 6.93 -38.06
C TYR A 187 -2.59 6.54 -38.34
N ASN A 188 -3.04 5.37 -37.88
CA ASN A 188 -4.43 4.93 -37.98
C ASN A 188 -5.18 5.09 -36.65
N THR A 189 -6.51 5.13 -36.74
CA THR A 189 -7.38 5.08 -35.57
C THR A 189 -7.32 3.69 -34.94
N VAL A 190 -6.99 3.63 -33.66
CA VAL A 190 -6.98 2.42 -32.85
C VAL A 190 -8.05 2.45 -31.78
N TYR A 191 -8.54 1.28 -31.41
CA TYR A 191 -9.54 1.07 -30.37
C TYR A 191 -8.89 0.20 -29.30
N ILE A 192 -8.82 0.67 -28.06
CA ILE A 192 -8.10 -0.04 -27.00
C ILE A 192 -8.87 -0.03 -25.67
N SER A 193 -8.49 -0.93 -24.78
CA SER A 193 -8.86 -0.88 -23.36
C SER A 193 -7.58 -0.76 -22.52
N ALA A 194 -7.66 0.00 -21.44
CA ALA A 194 -6.54 0.25 -20.55
C ALA A 194 -6.99 0.33 -19.09
N ILE A 195 -6.10 -0.05 -18.17
CA ILE A 195 -6.25 0.26 -16.74
C ILE A 195 -5.72 1.67 -16.52
N LYS A 196 -6.60 2.58 -16.12
CA LYS A 196 -6.27 3.90 -15.61
C LYS A 196 -6.00 3.80 -14.12
N SER A 197 -4.84 4.27 -13.70
CA SER A 197 -4.46 4.38 -12.29
C SER A 197 -4.33 5.85 -11.92
N THR A 198 -5.08 6.29 -10.91
CA THR A 198 -5.10 7.68 -10.44
C THR A 198 -4.57 7.74 -9.02
N LYS A 199 -3.55 8.57 -8.78
CA LYS A 199 -3.01 8.87 -7.46
C LYS A 199 -3.28 10.33 -7.12
N VAL A 200 -3.54 10.61 -5.84
CA VAL A 200 -3.76 11.98 -5.34
C VAL A 200 -2.63 12.89 -5.80
N ASN A 201 -2.98 14.01 -6.45
CA ASN A 201 -2.07 15.03 -6.98
C ASN A 201 -1.06 14.54 -8.05
N GLN A 202 -1.36 13.46 -8.77
CA GLN A 202 -0.54 12.98 -9.89
C GLN A 202 -1.37 12.84 -11.16
N ARG A 203 -0.70 12.97 -12.32
CA ARG A 203 -1.33 12.66 -13.62
C ARG A 203 -1.68 11.17 -13.68
N PRO A 204 -2.83 10.79 -14.26
CA PRO A 204 -3.20 9.40 -14.40
C PRO A 204 -2.18 8.65 -15.28
N THR A 205 -1.94 7.40 -14.94
CA THR A 205 -1.12 6.48 -15.75
C THR A 205 -2.01 5.43 -16.37
N TYR A 206 -1.71 5.03 -17.60
CA TYR A 206 -2.49 4.07 -18.37
C TYR A 206 -1.65 2.84 -18.70
N THR A 207 -2.21 1.65 -18.48
CA THR A 207 -1.59 0.38 -18.87
C THR A 207 -2.52 -0.38 -19.79
N LEU A 208 -2.03 -0.77 -20.97
CA LEU A 208 -2.82 -1.46 -21.99
C LEU A 208 -3.32 -2.81 -21.47
N ILE A 209 -4.62 -3.06 -21.68
CA ILE A 209 -5.24 -4.37 -21.51
C ILE A 209 -5.25 -5.06 -22.86
N ASP A 210 -5.94 -4.47 -23.84
CA ASP A 210 -6.05 -5.02 -25.18
C ASP A 210 -6.34 -3.99 -26.27
N TYR A 211 -6.25 -4.41 -27.52
CA TYR A 211 -6.70 -3.66 -28.69
C TYR A 211 -7.79 -4.41 -29.46
N TYR A 212 -8.64 -3.68 -30.16
CA TYR A 212 -9.79 -4.19 -30.89
C TYR A 212 -9.65 -3.87 -32.38
N HIS A 213 -10.17 -4.74 -33.24
CA HIS A 213 -10.08 -4.52 -34.69
C HIS A 213 -10.97 -3.38 -35.17
N ASN A 214 -12.10 -3.16 -34.50
CA ASN A 214 -13.07 -2.16 -34.88
C ASN A 214 -13.84 -1.63 -33.66
N GLN A 215 -14.55 -0.52 -33.88
CA GLN A 215 -15.35 0.13 -32.83
C GLN A 215 -16.46 -0.76 -32.29
N LYS A 216 -17.04 -1.65 -33.12
CA LYS A 216 -18.15 -2.52 -32.73
C LYS A 216 -17.70 -3.51 -31.65
N GLU A 217 -16.57 -4.18 -31.85
CA GLU A 217 -15.96 -5.09 -30.88
C GLU A 217 -15.66 -4.38 -29.55
N GLN A 218 -15.01 -3.22 -29.62
CA GLN A 218 -14.71 -2.42 -28.42
C GLN A 218 -16.01 -2.04 -27.69
N SER A 219 -17.01 -1.55 -28.41
CA SER A 219 -18.28 -1.09 -27.84
C SER A 219 -19.06 -2.23 -27.19
N GLU A 220 -19.05 -3.41 -27.79
CA GLU A 220 -19.70 -4.60 -27.21
C GLU A 220 -18.99 -5.03 -25.92
N CYS A 221 -17.66 -5.03 -25.92
CA CYS A 221 -16.85 -5.35 -24.76
C CYS A 221 -17.05 -4.33 -23.62
N GLU A 222 -17.07 -3.03 -23.95
CA GLU A 222 -17.35 -1.94 -23.02
C GLU A 222 -18.74 -2.04 -22.40
N LYS A 223 -19.78 -2.32 -23.22
CA LYS A 223 -21.15 -2.51 -22.74
C LYS A 223 -21.22 -3.67 -21.75
N PHE A 224 -20.60 -4.79 -22.07
CA PHE A 224 -20.57 -5.96 -21.19
C PHE A 224 -19.84 -5.66 -19.88
N HIS A 225 -18.65 -5.05 -19.94
CA HIS A 225 -17.90 -4.66 -18.75
C HIS A 225 -18.70 -3.70 -17.85
N LYS A 226 -19.34 -2.68 -18.44
CA LYS A 226 -20.20 -1.74 -17.71
C LYS A 226 -21.43 -2.42 -17.09
N LEU A 227 -22.01 -3.42 -17.75
CA LEU A 227 -23.11 -4.21 -17.19
C LEU A 227 -22.65 -4.93 -15.92
N ILE A 228 -21.53 -5.66 -15.99
CA ILE A 228 -20.99 -6.39 -14.84
C ILE A 228 -20.65 -5.48 -13.66
N LEU A 229 -20.09 -4.29 -13.90
CA LEU A 229 -19.80 -3.33 -12.84
C LEU A 229 -21.05 -2.76 -12.17
N LYS A 230 -22.17 -2.66 -12.91
CA LYS A 230 -23.45 -2.15 -12.39
C LYS A 230 -24.27 -3.24 -11.69
N THR A 231 -24.09 -4.50 -12.07
CA THR A 231 -24.81 -5.62 -11.45
C THR A 231 -24.23 -5.96 -10.09
N HIS A 232 -25.06 -5.86 -9.06
CA HIS A 232 -24.70 -6.19 -7.69
C HIS A 232 -25.07 -7.65 -7.34
N GLY A 233 -24.44 -8.21 -6.31
CA GLY A 233 -24.75 -9.55 -5.83
C GLY A 233 -24.28 -10.67 -6.75
N LEU A 234 -24.93 -11.85 -6.65
CA LEU A 234 -24.51 -13.07 -7.34
C LEU A 234 -24.89 -13.11 -8.82
N GLU A 235 -25.90 -12.33 -9.24
CA GLU A 235 -26.44 -12.30 -10.61
C GLU A 235 -25.35 -11.97 -11.65
N LYS A 236 -24.35 -11.15 -11.28
CA LYS A 236 -23.24 -10.83 -12.19
C LYS A 236 -22.48 -12.08 -12.65
N PHE A 237 -22.42 -13.13 -11.83
CA PHE A 237 -21.73 -14.36 -12.17
C PHE A 237 -22.52 -15.18 -13.18
N ASP A 238 -23.86 -15.17 -13.07
CA ASP A 238 -24.74 -15.80 -14.05
C ASP A 238 -24.62 -15.09 -15.41
N ILE A 239 -24.62 -13.75 -15.43
CA ILE A 239 -24.40 -12.96 -16.65
C ILE A 239 -23.04 -13.30 -17.31
N VAL A 240 -21.98 -13.43 -16.51
CA VAL A 240 -20.65 -13.83 -17.02
C VAL A 240 -20.67 -15.26 -17.58
N HIS A 241 -21.27 -16.19 -16.85
CA HIS A 241 -21.39 -17.56 -17.27
C HIS A 241 -22.15 -17.67 -18.60
N ASP A 242 -23.34 -17.10 -18.66
CA ASP A 242 -24.24 -17.20 -19.81
C ASP A 242 -23.64 -16.55 -21.05
N LYS A 243 -23.00 -15.39 -20.90
CA LYS A 243 -22.30 -14.76 -22.02
C LYS A 243 -21.14 -15.62 -22.53
N LEU A 244 -20.40 -16.29 -21.64
CA LEU A 244 -19.32 -17.18 -22.08
C LEU A 244 -19.86 -18.42 -22.79
N ILE A 245 -20.96 -19.01 -22.32
CA ILE A 245 -21.63 -20.12 -23.01
C ILE A 245 -22.10 -19.69 -24.39
N GLU A 246 -22.80 -18.54 -24.50
CA GLU A 246 -23.23 -17.97 -25.78
C GLU A 246 -22.05 -17.81 -26.75
N LEU A 247 -20.91 -17.29 -26.28
CA LEU A 247 -19.73 -17.09 -27.12
C LEU A 247 -19.06 -18.41 -27.52
N LEU A 248 -19.07 -19.42 -26.65
CA LEU A 248 -18.54 -20.75 -26.94
C LEU A 248 -19.40 -21.47 -27.97
N GLU A 249 -20.73 -21.38 -27.87
CA GLU A 249 -21.67 -21.96 -28.83
C GLU A 249 -21.55 -21.31 -30.21
N ASN A 250 -21.26 -20.01 -30.25
CA ASN A 250 -21.06 -19.24 -31.49
C ASN A 250 -19.62 -19.23 -32.00
N ASP A 251 -18.71 -20.00 -31.39
CA ASP A 251 -17.27 -20.03 -31.72
C ASP A 251 -16.59 -18.64 -31.75
N ASN A 252 -17.07 -17.68 -30.94
CA ASN A 252 -16.52 -16.33 -30.89
C ASN A 252 -15.32 -16.24 -29.93
N ILE A 253 -14.24 -16.92 -30.32
CA ILE A 253 -13.05 -17.11 -29.48
C ILE A 253 -12.33 -15.79 -29.19
N GLN A 254 -12.36 -14.88 -30.16
CA GLN A 254 -11.73 -13.56 -30.03
C GLN A 254 -12.40 -12.76 -28.89
N PHE A 255 -13.72 -12.75 -28.83
CA PHE A 255 -14.43 -12.03 -27.78
C PHE A 255 -14.24 -12.67 -26.41
N ILE A 256 -14.15 -14.00 -26.33
CA ILE A 256 -13.77 -14.70 -25.10
C ILE A 256 -12.38 -14.23 -24.63
N SER A 257 -11.42 -14.11 -25.55
CA SER A 257 -10.08 -13.59 -25.24
C SER A 257 -10.13 -12.16 -24.69
N TYR A 258 -10.94 -11.27 -25.30
CA TYR A 258 -11.13 -9.91 -24.81
C TYR A 258 -11.69 -9.88 -23.38
N LEU A 259 -12.72 -10.70 -23.09
CA LEU A 259 -13.28 -10.79 -21.74
C LEU A 259 -12.24 -11.29 -20.73
N MET A 260 -11.48 -12.33 -21.10
CA MET A 260 -10.41 -12.84 -20.26
C MET A 260 -9.38 -11.76 -19.95
N ASN A 261 -8.96 -10.97 -20.94
CA ASN A 261 -7.95 -9.92 -20.74
C ASN A 261 -8.48 -8.76 -19.87
N ILE A 262 -9.71 -8.31 -20.09
CA ILE A 262 -10.34 -7.24 -19.27
C ILE A 262 -10.40 -7.62 -17.81
N PHE A 263 -10.82 -8.85 -17.50
CA PHE A 263 -10.98 -9.32 -16.12
C PHE A 263 -9.69 -9.90 -15.52
N ASN A 264 -8.58 -9.91 -16.27
CA ASN A 264 -7.28 -10.39 -15.80
C ASN A 264 -6.47 -9.29 -15.11
N ASN A 265 -7.01 -8.75 -14.02
CA ASN A 265 -6.30 -7.77 -13.21
C ASN A 265 -6.61 -7.96 -11.72
N ILE A 266 -5.73 -7.44 -10.86
CA ILE A 266 -5.79 -7.57 -9.40
C ILE A 266 -6.93 -6.74 -8.74
N HIS A 267 -7.71 -6.02 -9.55
CA HIS A 267 -8.83 -5.21 -9.09
C HIS A 267 -10.17 -5.83 -9.46
N THR A 268 -10.14 -6.93 -10.22
CA THR A 268 -11.35 -7.65 -10.62
C THR A 268 -11.82 -8.52 -9.47
N GLU A 269 -13.14 -8.55 -9.25
CA GLU A 269 -13.72 -9.41 -8.23
C GLU A 269 -13.39 -10.88 -8.50
N ARG A 270 -12.83 -11.54 -7.48
CA ARG A 270 -12.39 -12.94 -7.55
C ARG A 270 -13.45 -13.90 -8.09
N GLY A 271 -14.72 -13.66 -7.77
CA GLY A 271 -15.85 -14.44 -8.27
C GLY A 271 -15.94 -14.42 -9.79
N ILE A 272 -15.72 -13.26 -10.43
CA ILE A 272 -15.75 -13.11 -11.89
C ILE A 272 -14.63 -13.94 -12.53
N ILE A 273 -13.40 -13.80 -12.05
CA ILE A 273 -12.25 -14.58 -12.55
C ILE A 273 -12.53 -16.08 -12.41
N ARG A 274 -13.06 -16.50 -11.25
CA ARG A 274 -13.40 -17.91 -10.99
C ARG A 274 -14.47 -18.41 -11.95
N THR A 275 -15.52 -17.65 -12.20
CA THR A 275 -16.58 -18.00 -13.15
C THR A 275 -15.99 -18.18 -14.54
N ILE A 276 -15.19 -17.21 -15.03
CA ILE A 276 -14.52 -17.31 -16.34
C ILE A 276 -13.70 -18.60 -16.45
N LEU A 277 -12.85 -18.87 -15.46
CA LEU A 277 -12.00 -20.06 -15.46
C LEU A 277 -12.84 -21.35 -15.42
N MET A 278 -13.88 -21.41 -14.59
CA MET A 278 -14.71 -22.60 -14.46
C MET A 278 -15.52 -22.89 -15.71
N THR A 279 -16.06 -21.85 -16.37
CA THR A 279 -16.83 -21.99 -17.61
C THR A 279 -15.95 -22.45 -18.77
N ILE A 280 -14.72 -21.91 -18.90
CA ILE A 280 -13.84 -22.22 -20.05
C ILE A 280 -13.06 -23.54 -19.85
N LYS A 281 -12.79 -23.96 -18.60
CA LYS A 281 -11.96 -25.14 -18.27
C LYS A 281 -12.32 -26.42 -19.05
N PRO A 282 -13.60 -26.80 -19.22
CA PRO A 282 -13.96 -28.01 -19.97
C PRO A 282 -13.50 -27.96 -21.44
N PHE A 283 -13.46 -26.76 -22.01
CA PHE A 283 -13.27 -26.54 -23.43
C PHE A 283 -11.80 -26.32 -23.81
N ILE A 284 -10.97 -25.87 -22.87
CA ILE A 284 -9.56 -25.53 -23.10
C ILE A 284 -8.67 -26.69 -23.59
N LYS A 285 -9.04 -27.92 -23.24
CA LYS A 285 -8.30 -29.11 -23.67
C LYS A 285 -8.64 -29.53 -25.11
N THR A 286 -9.64 -28.91 -25.73
CA THR A 286 -10.00 -29.18 -27.13
C THR A 286 -9.05 -28.42 -28.06
N GLN A 287 -8.65 -29.03 -29.19
CA GLN A 287 -7.71 -28.41 -30.15
C GLN A 287 -8.17 -27.02 -30.63
N LYS A 288 -9.49 -26.81 -30.73
CA LYS A 288 -10.12 -25.58 -31.21
C LYS A 288 -9.86 -24.36 -30.31
N LEU A 289 -9.63 -24.59 -29.01
CA LEU A 289 -9.53 -23.54 -28.00
C LEU A 289 -8.15 -23.46 -27.35
N ALA A 290 -7.16 -24.15 -27.92
CA ALA A 290 -5.79 -24.13 -27.44
C ALA A 290 -5.19 -22.71 -27.39
N MET A 291 -5.68 -21.79 -28.24
CA MET A 291 -5.30 -20.38 -28.25
C MET A 291 -5.66 -19.64 -26.95
N LEU A 292 -6.70 -20.08 -26.23
CA LEU A 292 -7.10 -19.47 -24.96
C LEU A 292 -6.22 -19.90 -23.78
N ASN A 293 -5.34 -20.91 -23.95
CA ASN A 293 -4.51 -21.44 -22.86
C ASN A 293 -3.64 -20.36 -22.22
N ILE A 294 -3.05 -19.48 -23.03
CA ILE A 294 -2.20 -18.40 -22.52
C ILE A 294 -3.01 -17.46 -21.62
N GLY A 295 -4.19 -17.03 -22.09
CA GLY A 295 -5.10 -16.19 -21.31
C GLY A 295 -5.57 -16.88 -20.03
N TYR A 296 -5.84 -18.19 -20.10
CA TYR A 296 -6.36 -18.97 -18.97
C TYR A 296 -5.31 -19.14 -17.88
N GLU A 297 -4.07 -19.47 -18.24
CA GLU A 297 -2.98 -19.57 -17.27
C GLU A 297 -2.66 -18.21 -16.63
N SER A 298 -2.79 -17.13 -17.41
CA SER A 298 -2.63 -15.77 -16.90
C SER A 298 -3.71 -15.43 -15.85
N LEU A 299 -4.99 -15.68 -16.16
CA LEU A 299 -6.10 -15.52 -15.21
C LEU A 299 -5.96 -16.40 -13.96
N SER A 300 -5.58 -17.67 -14.14
CA SER A 300 -5.31 -18.62 -13.05
C SER A 300 -4.21 -18.10 -12.11
N THR A 301 -3.16 -17.50 -12.68
CA THR A 301 -2.08 -16.87 -11.91
C THR A 301 -2.56 -15.66 -11.13
N THR A 302 -3.36 -14.78 -11.75
CA THR A 302 -3.97 -13.63 -11.08
C THR A 302 -4.85 -14.06 -9.91
N LEU A 303 -5.71 -15.08 -10.11
CA LEU A 303 -6.55 -15.67 -9.06
C LEU A 303 -5.74 -16.20 -7.86
N ARG A 304 -4.55 -16.79 -8.12
CA ARG A 304 -3.67 -17.33 -7.06
C ARG A 304 -2.95 -16.22 -6.28
N LYS A 305 -2.50 -15.15 -6.95
CA LYS A 305 -1.79 -14.03 -6.31
C LYS A 305 -2.64 -13.36 -5.22
N GLU A 306 -3.94 -13.18 -5.46
CA GLU A 306 -4.85 -12.63 -4.46
C GLU A 306 -5.04 -13.56 -3.25
N SER A 307 -5.03 -14.87 -3.46
CA SER A 307 -5.14 -15.83 -2.36
C SER A 307 -3.95 -15.81 -1.40
N LEU A 308 -2.79 -15.31 -1.85
CA LEU A 308 -1.59 -15.14 -1.02
C LEU A 308 -1.59 -13.78 -0.31
N ASN A 309 -2.11 -12.73 -0.95
CA ASN A 309 -2.17 -11.39 -0.36
C ASN A 309 -3.21 -11.24 0.76
N ASN A 310 -4.23 -12.11 0.81
CA ASN A 310 -5.23 -12.14 1.88
C ASN A 310 -4.84 -13.05 3.08
N ARG A 311 -3.59 -13.51 3.16
CA ARG A 311 -3.01 -14.15 4.36
C ARG A 311 -2.06 -13.19 5.07
N ILE A 312 -2.58 -12.09 5.61
CA ILE A 312 -1.92 -11.22 6.59
C ILE A 312 -2.93 -10.85 7.67
#